data_AF-A0A2M7IGL5-F1
#
_entry.id   AF-A0A2M7IGL5-F1
#
_cell.length_a   1.000
_cell.length_b   1.000
_cell.length_c   1.000
_cell.angle_alpha   90.00
_cell.angle_beta   90.00
_cell.angle_gamma   90.00
#
_symmetry.space_group_name_H-M   'P 1'
#
loop_
_entity.id
_entity.type
_entity.pdbx_description
1 polymer ?
#
loop_
_entity_poly.entity_id
_entity_poly.type
_entity_poly.pdbx_seq_one_letter_code
_entity_poly.pdbx_strand_id
1 'polypeptide(L)'
;MKKATIIIFLVIVLSFVASFYFSPQMPERVASHWNAGGEVDGYIPKIWGLFLMPVLSLVLALLFLFIPKIDPLKENVQKFRKYFDGFIVLTMLFLFYLHLLTIYWNLGGRFNMVYAMVPAFSVLFYYIGVMTGHAKRNWFIGIRTPWTMSSEMVWDKTHQLGGKLFKISALVALAGIFFGQYAIFFMVGPALLTAACTFIYSYLEYKKEKPTV
;
A
#
# COMPACT_ATOMS: atom_id res chain seq x y z
N MET A 1 -7.94 -4.63 17.13
CA MET A 1 -8.65 -3.33 17.08
C MET A 1 -8.14 -2.27 18.05
N LYS A 2 -8.46 -2.24 19.36
CA LYS A 2 -8.12 -1.08 20.24
C LYS A 2 -6.66 -0.59 20.13
N LYS A 3 -5.68 -1.51 20.22
CA LYS A 3 -4.25 -1.18 20.07
C LYS A 3 -3.91 -0.61 18.67
N ALA A 4 -4.43 -1.23 17.61
CA ALA A 4 -4.21 -0.78 16.23
C ALA A 4 -4.78 0.62 16.00
N THR A 5 -5.99 0.90 16.49
CA THR A 5 -6.63 2.22 16.39
C THR A 5 -5.83 3.30 17.12
N ILE A 6 -5.28 3.00 18.31
CA ILE A 6 -4.40 3.93 19.03
C ILE A 6 -3.16 4.25 18.20
N ILE A 7 -2.50 3.23 17.63
CA ILE A 7 -1.32 3.44 16.78
C ILE A 7 -1.66 4.30 15.55
N ILE A 8 -2.75 3.97 14.84
CA ILE A 8 -3.24 4.74 13.68
C ILE A 8 -3.48 6.20 14.04
N PHE A 9 -4.19 6.44 15.15
CA PHE A 9 -4.48 7.80 15.63
C PHE A 9 -3.20 8.56 15.97
N LEU A 10 -2.28 7.95 16.72
CA LEU A 10 -1.00 8.55 17.08
C LEU A 10 -0.18 8.92 15.83
N VAL A 11 -0.09 8.03 14.85
CA VAL A 11 0.65 8.27 13.59
C VAL A 11 0.05 9.45 12.80
N ILE A 12 -1.28 9.54 12.73
CA ILE A 12 -1.96 10.65 12.04
C ILE A 12 -1.70 11.97 12.78
N VAL A 13 -1.87 11.97 14.11
CA VAL A 13 -1.60 13.17 14.94
C VAL A 13 -0.15 13.62 14.77
N LEU A 14 0.81 12.69 14.82
CA LEU A 14 2.22 12.99 14.61
C LEU A 14 2.50 13.56 13.21
N SER A 15 1.82 13.06 12.17
CA SER A 15 1.91 13.62 10.81
C SER A 15 1.46 15.09 10.78
N PHE A 16 0.33 15.42 11.42
CA PHE A 16 -0.14 16.80 11.51
C PHE A 16 0.80 17.67 12.35
N VAL A 17 1.26 17.17 13.50
CA VAL A 17 2.22 17.89 14.35
C VAL A 17 3.51 18.19 13.59
N ALA A 18 4.06 17.23 12.86
CA ALA A 18 5.23 17.44 12.01
C ALA A 18 4.97 18.50 10.94
N SER A 19 3.82 18.45 10.26
CA SER A 19 3.42 19.44 9.25
C SER A 19 3.36 20.86 9.81
N PHE A 20 2.74 21.05 10.98
CA PHE A 20 2.67 22.36 11.63
C PHE A 20 4.03 22.82 12.13
N TYR A 21 4.80 21.93 12.78
CA TYR A 21 6.10 22.25 13.36
C TYR A 21 7.12 22.69 12.30
N PHE A 22 7.17 22.01 11.16
CA PHE A 22 8.13 22.33 10.09
C PHE A 22 7.62 23.40 9.12
N SER A 23 6.35 23.78 9.15
CA SER A 23 5.78 24.79 8.24
C SER A 23 6.56 26.10 8.17
N PRO A 24 7.04 26.70 9.29
CA PRO A 24 7.80 27.95 9.25
C PRO A 24 9.17 27.84 8.58
N GLN A 25 9.72 26.62 8.47
CA GLN A 25 11.04 26.35 7.89
C GLN A 25 10.97 26.03 6.39
N MET A 26 9.75 25.91 5.83
CA MET A 26 9.55 25.45 4.46
C MET A 26 9.42 26.61 3.47
N PRO A 27 9.98 26.48 2.26
CA PRO A 27 9.78 27.43 1.17
C PRO A 27 8.32 27.46 0.70
N GLU A 28 7.93 28.51 -0.03
CA GLU A 28 6.57 28.66 -0.58
C GLU A 28 6.17 27.52 -1.54
N ARG A 29 7.14 26.92 -2.21
CA ARG A 29 6.96 25.72 -3.04
C ARG A 29 7.90 24.62 -2.58
N VAL A 30 7.34 23.43 -2.42
CA VAL A 30 8.05 22.25 -1.89
C VAL A 30 8.04 21.13 -2.93
N ALA A 31 9.14 20.39 -3.00
CA ALA A 31 9.28 19.20 -3.82
C ALA A 31 8.23 18.16 -3.40
N SER A 32 7.54 17.59 -4.38
CA SER A 32 6.43 16.66 -4.17
C SER A 32 6.41 15.46 -5.10
N HIS A 33 7.24 15.47 -6.13
CA HIS A 33 7.36 14.37 -7.08
C HIS A 33 8.83 14.11 -7.40
N TRP A 34 9.16 12.84 -7.59
CA TRP A 34 10.49 12.37 -7.96
C TRP A 34 10.38 11.44 -9.17
N ASN A 35 11.29 11.61 -10.13
CA ASN A 35 11.36 10.76 -11.31
C ASN A 35 11.96 9.37 -11.00
N ALA A 36 12.06 8.52 -12.02
CA ALA A 36 12.64 7.18 -11.92
C ALA A 36 14.11 7.15 -11.42
N GLY A 37 14.87 8.24 -11.64
CA GLY A 37 16.23 8.41 -11.12
C GLY A 37 16.29 8.84 -9.66
N GLY A 38 15.15 9.18 -9.05
CA GLY A 38 15.08 9.72 -7.69
C GLY A 38 15.39 11.21 -7.61
N GLU A 39 15.28 11.94 -8.73
CA GLU A 39 15.46 13.39 -8.81
C GLU A 39 14.11 14.11 -8.76
N VAL A 40 14.09 15.32 -8.21
CA VAL A 40 12.86 16.12 -8.14
C VAL A 40 12.54 16.70 -9.51
N ASP A 41 11.33 16.43 -10.01
CA ASP A 41 10.78 16.98 -11.24
C ASP A 41 9.42 17.68 -11.04
N GLY A 42 8.93 17.75 -9.79
CA GLY A 42 7.65 18.39 -9.47
C GLY A 42 7.61 19.10 -8.12
N TYR A 43 6.99 20.29 -8.11
CA TYR A 43 6.81 21.14 -6.93
C TYR A 43 5.37 21.63 -6.81
N ILE A 44 4.85 21.66 -5.58
CA ILE A 44 3.50 22.16 -5.25
C ILE A 44 3.57 23.24 -4.16
N PRO A 45 2.49 24.03 -3.95
CA PRO A 45 2.43 24.98 -2.85
C PRO A 45 2.65 24.31 -1.48
N LYS A 46 3.34 25.01 -0.58
CA LYS A 46 3.70 24.57 0.78
C LYS A 46 2.57 23.88 1.54
N ILE A 47 1.36 24.45 1.48
CA ILE A 47 0.19 23.89 2.17
C ILE A 47 -0.11 22.46 1.70
N TRP A 48 -0.04 22.20 0.39
CA TRP A 48 -0.32 20.88 -0.15
C TRP A 48 0.83 19.91 0.14
N GLY A 49 2.09 20.34 0.02
CA GLY A 49 3.21 19.43 0.29
C GLY A 49 3.36 19.03 1.75
N LEU A 50 2.88 19.86 2.69
CA LEU A 50 2.84 19.49 4.11
C LEU A 50 1.60 18.68 4.45
N PHE A 51 0.40 19.13 4.07
CA PHE A 51 -0.83 18.57 4.62
C PHE A 51 -1.48 17.47 3.77
N LEU A 52 -1.07 17.28 2.51
CA LEU A 52 -1.67 16.25 1.65
C LEU A 52 -1.51 14.83 2.23
N MET A 53 -0.32 14.45 2.68
CA MET A 53 -0.08 13.12 3.25
C MET A 53 -0.80 12.88 4.59
N PRO A 54 -0.78 13.80 5.58
CA PRO A 54 -1.60 13.69 6.78
C PRO A 54 -3.11 13.57 6.49
N VAL A 55 -3.64 14.40 5.58
CA VAL A 55 -5.07 14.37 5.19
C VAL A 55 -5.40 13.05 4.49
N LEU A 56 -4.57 12.61 3.54
CA LEU A 56 -4.74 11.33 2.87
C LEU A 56 -4.72 10.16 3.87
N SER A 57 -3.80 10.21 4.84
CA SER A 57 -3.71 9.20 5.91
C SER A 57 -4.98 9.17 6.76
N LEU A 58 -5.52 10.32 7.13
CA LEU A 58 -6.79 10.43 7.85
C LEU A 58 -7.96 9.84 7.04
N VAL A 59 -8.10 10.23 5.78
CA VAL A 59 -9.16 9.75 4.89
C VAL A 59 -9.08 8.23 4.71
N LEU A 60 -7.89 7.70 4.44
CA LEU A 60 -7.67 6.25 4.26
C LEU A 60 -7.89 5.48 5.57
N ALA A 61 -7.46 6.01 6.71
CA ALA A 61 -7.71 5.39 8.01
C ALA A 61 -9.21 5.30 8.30
N LEU A 62 -9.96 6.38 8.08
CA LEU A 62 -11.41 6.39 8.23
C LEU A 62 -12.08 5.38 7.29
N LEU A 63 -11.69 5.37 6.01
CA LEU A 63 -12.17 4.42 5.02
C LEU A 63 -11.93 2.97 5.48
N PHE A 64 -10.70 2.61 5.84
CA PHE A 64 -10.36 1.25 6.23
C PHE A 64 -10.98 0.82 7.56
N LEU A 65 -11.16 1.72 8.53
CA LEU A 65 -11.88 1.42 9.77
C LEU A 65 -13.39 1.24 9.53
N PHE A 66 -13.92 1.83 8.46
CA PHE A 66 -15.34 1.76 8.11
C PHE A 66 -15.69 0.55 7.23
N ILE A 67 -14.80 0.12 6.32
CA ILE A 67 -14.99 -1.03 5.43
C ILE A 67 -15.60 -2.27 6.14
N PRO A 68 -15.06 -2.76 7.28
CA PRO A 68 -15.60 -3.96 7.94
C PRO A 68 -17.02 -3.80 8.51
N LYS A 69 -17.53 -2.56 8.58
CA LYS A 69 -18.89 -2.26 9.05
C LYS A 69 -19.90 -2.23 7.91
N ILE A 70 -19.46 -1.81 6.71
CA ILE A 70 -20.33 -1.64 5.53
C ILE A 70 -20.23 -2.77 4.51
N ASP A 71 -19.23 -3.65 4.61
CA ASP A 71 -19.12 -4.79 3.70
C ASP A 71 -20.37 -5.69 3.79
N PRO A 72 -21.06 -5.99 2.67
CA PRO A 72 -22.19 -6.91 2.66
C PRO A 72 -21.85 -8.30 3.20
N LEU A 73 -20.57 -8.72 3.07
CA LEU A 73 -19.99 -9.95 3.60
C LEU A 73 -19.10 -9.67 4.83
N LYS A 74 -19.49 -8.72 5.69
CA LYS A 74 -18.75 -8.32 6.91
C LYS A 74 -18.31 -9.48 7.80
N GLU A 75 -19.07 -10.57 7.88
CA GLU A 75 -18.71 -11.77 8.64
C GLU A 75 -17.42 -12.42 8.11
N ASN A 76 -17.23 -12.43 6.79
CA ASN A 76 -15.99 -12.89 6.17
C ASN A 76 -14.84 -11.94 6.48
N VAL A 77 -15.08 -10.62 6.51
CA VAL A 77 -14.07 -9.64 6.92
C VAL A 77 -13.61 -9.87 8.37
N GLN A 78 -14.52 -10.28 9.26
CA GLN A 78 -14.14 -10.60 10.65
C GLN A 78 -13.19 -11.80 10.73
N LYS A 79 -13.33 -12.82 9.86
CA LYS A 79 -12.49 -14.03 9.85
C LYS A 79 -10.99 -13.73 9.66
N PHE A 80 -10.65 -12.67 8.95
CA PHE A 80 -9.26 -12.25 8.72
C PHE A 80 -8.92 -10.88 9.32
N ARG A 81 -9.76 -10.38 10.25
CA ARG A 81 -9.66 -9.01 10.78
C ARG A 81 -8.30 -8.68 11.36
N LYS A 82 -7.63 -9.66 12.00
CA LYS A 82 -6.28 -9.50 12.55
C LYS A 82 -5.27 -9.06 11.48
N TYR A 83 -5.32 -9.66 10.30
CA TYR A 83 -4.43 -9.34 9.18
C TYR A 83 -4.81 -8.00 8.54
N PHE A 84 -6.10 -7.70 8.44
CA PHE A 84 -6.54 -6.41 7.92
C PHE A 84 -6.17 -5.25 8.86
N ASP A 85 -6.35 -5.40 10.18
CA ASP A 85 -5.92 -4.40 11.17
C ASP A 85 -4.41 -4.11 11.06
N GLY A 86 -3.58 -5.16 10.88
CA GLY A 86 -2.15 -4.98 10.71
C GLY A 86 -1.79 -4.33 9.37
N PHE A 87 -2.54 -4.60 8.30
CA PHE A 87 -2.39 -3.92 7.02
C PHE A 87 -2.65 -2.42 7.15
N ILE A 88 -3.74 -2.03 7.85
CA ILE A 88 -4.05 -0.62 8.09
C ILE A 88 -2.92 0.07 8.84
N VAL A 89 -2.45 -0.53 9.94
CA VAL A 89 -1.32 0.03 10.73
C VAL A 89 -0.09 0.21 9.85
N LEU A 90 0.26 -0.81 9.06
CA LEU A 90 1.42 -0.75 8.19
C LEU A 90 1.27 0.31 7.10
N THR A 91 0.09 0.45 6.50
CA THR A 91 -0.19 1.51 5.52
C THR A 91 -0.04 2.89 6.16
N MET A 92 -0.51 3.10 7.39
CA MET A 92 -0.34 4.39 8.08
C MET A 92 1.12 4.68 8.39
N LEU A 93 1.88 3.70 8.84
CA LEU A 93 3.33 3.84 9.07
C LEU A 93 4.08 4.13 7.77
N PHE A 94 3.69 3.47 6.67
CA PHE A 94 4.25 3.71 5.34
C PHE A 94 3.98 5.14 4.87
N LEU A 95 2.75 5.63 4.97
CA LEU A 95 2.41 7.01 4.58
C LEU A 95 3.12 8.05 5.47
N PHE A 96 3.23 7.78 6.77
CA PHE A 96 3.99 8.63 7.68
C PHE A 96 5.48 8.66 7.33
N TYR A 97 6.07 7.50 7.01
CA TYR A 97 7.45 7.42 6.55
C TYR A 97 7.68 8.25 5.28
N LEU A 98 6.82 8.12 4.27
CA LEU A 98 6.89 8.95 3.06
C LEU A 98 6.76 10.44 3.38
N HIS A 99 5.85 10.81 4.28
CA HIS A 99 5.69 12.19 4.72
C HIS A 99 6.97 12.75 5.37
N LEU A 100 7.62 11.97 6.25
CA LEU A 100 8.90 12.36 6.86
C LEU A 100 10.02 12.49 5.83
N LEU A 101 10.10 11.59 4.84
CA LEU A 101 11.07 11.71 3.74
C LEU A 101 10.85 13.00 2.94
N THR A 102 9.60 13.31 2.61
CA THR A 102 9.24 14.54 1.88
C THR A 102 9.62 15.78 2.70
N ILE A 103 9.31 15.81 4.00
CA ILE A 103 9.71 16.92 4.89
C ILE A 103 11.23 17.03 4.92
N TYR A 104 11.94 15.94 5.21
CA TYR A 104 13.40 15.95 5.37
C TYR A 104 14.12 16.43 4.11
N TRP A 105 13.68 15.98 2.92
CA TRP A 105 14.24 16.44 1.66
C TRP A 105 14.03 17.95 1.44
N ASN A 106 12.85 18.48 1.77
CA ASN A 106 12.53 19.89 1.65
C ASN A 106 13.22 20.79 2.69
N LEU A 107 13.66 20.23 3.83
CA LEU A 107 14.51 20.92 4.81
C LEU A 107 15.99 21.02 4.37
N GLY A 108 16.33 20.52 3.18
CA GLY A 108 17.70 20.54 2.67
C GLY A 108 18.42 19.19 2.74
N GLY A 109 17.77 18.16 3.30
CA GLY A 109 18.30 16.79 3.27
C GLY A 109 18.51 16.32 1.83
N ARG A 110 19.62 15.61 1.58
CA ARG A 110 19.93 15.07 0.25
C ARG A 110 20.17 13.55 0.29
N PHE A 111 19.24 12.79 -0.26
CA PHE A 111 19.29 11.34 -0.47
C PHE A 111 18.52 10.94 -1.74
N ASN A 112 18.75 9.74 -2.27
CA ASN A 112 17.95 9.22 -3.37
C ASN A 112 16.59 8.72 -2.86
N MET A 113 15.50 9.33 -3.33
CA MET A 113 14.14 9.01 -2.88
C MET A 113 13.73 7.57 -3.21
N VAL A 114 14.08 7.05 -4.38
CA VAL A 114 13.76 5.68 -4.78
C VAL A 114 14.40 4.68 -3.82
N TYR A 115 15.67 4.88 -3.49
CA TYR A 115 16.39 4.00 -2.55
C TYR A 115 15.79 4.01 -1.13
N ALA A 116 15.31 5.16 -0.67
CA ALA A 116 14.60 5.26 0.61
C ALA A 116 13.23 4.55 0.56
N MET A 117 12.54 4.60 -0.59
CA MET A 117 11.23 3.96 -0.78
C MET A 117 11.32 2.43 -0.88
N VAL A 118 12.35 1.87 -1.54
CA VAL A 118 12.47 0.42 -1.78
C VAL A 118 12.21 -0.45 -0.54
N PRO A 119 12.90 -0.27 0.61
CA PRO A 119 12.65 -1.12 1.78
C PRO A 119 11.22 -0.96 2.32
N ALA A 120 10.66 0.26 2.29
CA ALA A 120 9.30 0.51 2.76
C ALA A 120 8.25 -0.21 1.88
N PHE A 121 8.43 -0.17 0.55
CA PHE A 121 7.58 -0.90 -0.38
C PHE A 121 7.74 -2.41 -0.25
N SER A 122 8.95 -2.93 -0.05
CA SER A 122 9.18 -4.35 0.18
C SER A 122 8.42 -4.85 1.42
N VAL A 123 8.50 -4.12 2.53
CA VAL A 123 7.74 -4.47 3.75
C VAL A 123 6.23 -4.44 3.47
N LEU A 124 5.75 -3.39 2.79
CA LEU A 124 4.34 -3.25 2.44
C LEU A 124 3.84 -4.39 1.54
N PHE A 125 4.56 -4.72 0.45
CA PHE A 125 4.21 -5.81 -0.44
C PHE A 125 4.23 -7.17 0.25
N TYR A 126 5.22 -7.41 1.12
CA TYR A 126 5.27 -8.66 1.87
C TYR A 126 4.02 -8.84 2.72
N TYR A 127 3.63 -7.78 3.43
CA TYR A 127 2.45 -7.82 4.28
C TYR A 127 1.14 -7.85 3.49
N ILE A 128 1.07 -7.19 2.33
CA ILE A 128 -0.05 -7.38 1.38
C ILE A 128 -0.17 -8.85 1.00
N GLY A 129 0.94 -9.54 0.74
CA GLY A 129 0.94 -10.97 0.47
C GLY A 129 0.46 -11.81 1.66
N VAL A 130 0.85 -11.45 2.89
CA VAL A 130 0.34 -12.07 4.12
C VAL A 130 -1.17 -11.88 4.26
N MET A 131 -1.66 -10.65 4.13
CA MET A 131 -3.08 -10.31 4.27
C MET A 131 -3.92 -10.99 3.18
N THR A 132 -3.47 -10.89 1.92
CA THR A 132 -4.17 -11.47 0.76
C THR A 132 -4.35 -12.98 0.92
N GLY A 133 -3.33 -13.71 1.38
CA GLY A 133 -3.44 -15.17 1.58
C GLY A 133 -4.43 -15.60 2.67
N HIS A 134 -4.86 -14.68 3.54
CA HIS A 134 -5.87 -14.94 4.57
C HIS A 134 -7.23 -14.29 4.25
N ALA A 135 -7.30 -13.42 3.24
CA ALA A 135 -8.50 -12.69 2.90
C ALA A 135 -9.61 -13.65 2.47
N LYS A 136 -10.78 -13.50 3.09
CA LYS A 136 -12.01 -14.24 2.72
C LYS A 136 -12.88 -13.38 1.81
N ARG A 137 -13.72 -14.03 0.99
CA ARG A 137 -14.54 -13.34 -0.02
C ARG A 137 -15.32 -12.19 0.59
N ASN A 138 -15.07 -11.00 0.06
CA ASN A 138 -15.59 -9.73 0.55
C ASN A 138 -15.61 -8.71 -0.60
N TRP A 139 -16.25 -7.56 -0.39
CA TRP A 139 -16.47 -6.58 -1.46
C TRP A 139 -15.37 -5.54 -1.59
N PHE A 140 -14.45 -5.39 -0.63
CA PHE A 140 -13.53 -4.25 -0.57
C PHE A 140 -12.03 -4.59 -0.59
N ILE A 141 -11.63 -5.76 -0.10
CA ILE A 141 -10.26 -6.13 0.26
C ILE A 141 -9.82 -7.36 -0.54
N GLY A 142 -8.63 -7.28 -1.14
CA GLY A 142 -8.03 -8.38 -1.90
C GLY A 142 -8.22 -8.25 -3.43
N ILE A 143 -8.05 -9.36 -4.14
CA ILE A 143 -8.09 -9.47 -5.60
C ILE A 143 -9.53 -9.72 -6.03
N ARG A 144 -10.24 -8.66 -6.43
CA ARG A 144 -11.69 -8.67 -6.67
C ARG A 144 -12.03 -8.64 -8.16
N THR A 145 -11.71 -9.70 -8.87
CA THR A 145 -12.15 -9.89 -10.27
C THR A 145 -13.59 -10.43 -10.32
N PRO A 146 -14.33 -10.26 -11.42
CA PRO A 146 -15.67 -10.85 -11.57
C PRO A 146 -15.71 -12.36 -11.23
N TRP A 147 -14.62 -13.07 -11.55
CA TRP A 147 -14.45 -14.50 -11.33
C TRP A 147 -14.24 -14.84 -9.85
N THR A 148 -13.36 -14.14 -9.14
CA THR A 148 -13.20 -14.33 -7.69
C THR A 148 -14.46 -13.98 -6.89
N MET A 149 -15.26 -13.02 -7.36
CA MET A 149 -16.49 -12.62 -6.68
C MET A 149 -17.61 -13.66 -6.85
N SER A 150 -17.61 -14.40 -7.96
CA SER A 150 -18.65 -15.38 -8.30
C SER A 150 -18.41 -16.78 -7.71
N SER A 151 -17.19 -17.11 -7.28
CA SER A 151 -16.88 -18.41 -6.68
C SER A 151 -15.90 -18.29 -5.51
N GLU A 152 -16.26 -18.88 -4.38
CA GLU A 152 -15.40 -18.93 -3.19
C GLU A 152 -14.14 -19.79 -3.41
N MET A 153 -14.23 -20.83 -4.23
CA MET A 153 -13.06 -21.65 -4.57
C MET A 153 -12.08 -20.89 -5.47
N VAL A 154 -12.57 -20.16 -6.49
CA VAL A 154 -11.72 -19.27 -7.32
C VAL A 154 -11.11 -18.16 -6.46
N TRP A 155 -11.87 -17.60 -5.51
CA TRP A 155 -11.36 -16.62 -4.56
C TRP A 155 -10.17 -17.17 -3.78
N ASP A 156 -10.35 -18.30 -3.09
CA ASP A 156 -9.32 -18.88 -2.23
C ASP A 156 -8.07 -19.26 -3.03
N LYS A 157 -8.22 -19.91 -4.20
CA LYS A 157 -7.07 -20.25 -5.06
C LYS A 157 -6.29 -19.02 -5.53
N THR A 158 -7.01 -18.00 -6.02
CA THR A 158 -6.41 -16.76 -6.53
C THR A 158 -5.67 -16.01 -5.42
N HIS A 159 -6.27 -15.93 -4.24
CA HIS A 159 -5.68 -15.25 -3.08
C HIS A 159 -4.47 -15.99 -2.52
N GLN A 160 -4.45 -17.33 -2.54
CA GLN A 160 -3.27 -18.10 -2.17
C GLN A 160 -2.10 -17.88 -3.15
N LEU A 161 -2.38 -17.86 -4.45
CA LEU A 161 -1.36 -17.52 -5.45
C LEU A 161 -0.89 -16.08 -5.29
N GLY A 162 -1.82 -15.11 -5.22
CA GLY A 162 -1.51 -13.70 -5.04
C GLY A 162 -0.71 -13.43 -3.77
N GLY A 163 -1.04 -14.10 -2.68
CA GLY A 163 -0.28 -14.03 -1.43
C GLY A 163 1.18 -14.45 -1.57
N LYS A 164 1.45 -15.51 -2.35
CA LYS A 164 2.83 -15.94 -2.68
C LYS A 164 3.52 -14.94 -3.60
N LEU A 165 2.85 -14.50 -4.66
CA LEU A 165 3.41 -13.59 -5.67
C LEU A 165 3.74 -12.20 -5.08
N PHE A 166 2.93 -11.67 -4.17
CA PHE A 166 3.25 -10.41 -3.48
C PHE A 166 4.46 -10.54 -2.54
N LYS A 167 4.63 -11.69 -1.87
CA LYS A 167 5.84 -11.94 -1.07
C LYS A 167 7.09 -12.06 -1.95
N ILE A 168 6.97 -12.70 -3.12
CA ILE A 168 8.06 -12.72 -4.11
C ILE A 168 8.34 -11.31 -4.61
N SER A 169 7.30 -10.53 -4.92
CA SER A 169 7.44 -9.13 -5.35
C SER A 169 8.15 -8.27 -4.32
N ALA A 170 7.92 -8.50 -3.03
CA ALA A 170 8.64 -7.82 -1.96
C ALA A 170 10.15 -8.10 -1.98
N LEU A 171 10.54 -9.36 -2.20
CA LEU A 171 11.94 -9.77 -2.28
C LEU A 171 12.61 -9.22 -3.54
N VAL A 172 11.90 -9.25 -4.69
CA VAL A 172 12.41 -8.68 -5.94
C VAL A 172 12.55 -7.16 -5.83
N ALA A 173 11.57 -6.49 -5.23
CA ALA A 173 11.65 -5.05 -4.94
C ALA A 173 12.87 -4.73 -4.05
N LEU A 174 13.12 -5.55 -3.02
CA LEU A 174 14.25 -5.33 -2.10
C LEU A 174 15.59 -5.53 -2.82
N ALA A 175 15.68 -6.53 -3.71
CA ALA A 175 16.85 -6.76 -4.53
C ALA A 175 17.16 -5.56 -5.46
N GLY A 176 16.17 -4.72 -5.76
CA GLY A 176 16.32 -3.49 -6.53
C GLY A 176 17.40 -2.54 -6.00
N ILE A 177 17.74 -2.59 -4.70
CA ILE A 177 18.82 -1.78 -4.10
C ILE A 177 20.17 -2.02 -4.82
N PHE A 178 20.40 -3.23 -5.33
CA PHE A 178 21.66 -3.58 -6.02
C PHE A 178 21.72 -3.11 -7.48
N PHE A 179 20.67 -2.49 -8.02
CA PHE A 179 20.53 -2.20 -9.45
C PHE A 179 20.47 -0.71 -9.81
N GLY A 180 20.93 0.20 -8.94
CA GLY A 180 21.13 1.59 -9.32
C GLY A 180 19.83 2.31 -9.69
N GLN A 181 19.91 3.06 -10.80
CA GLN A 181 18.79 3.73 -11.47
C GLN A 181 17.64 2.79 -11.89
N TYR A 182 17.87 1.48 -11.94
CA TYR A 182 16.82 0.52 -12.30
C TYR A 182 15.97 0.06 -11.11
N ALA A 183 16.31 0.46 -9.88
CA ALA A 183 15.61 0.02 -8.66
C ALA A 183 14.08 0.19 -8.73
N ILE A 184 13.60 1.26 -9.36
CA ILE A 184 12.15 1.51 -9.53
C ILE A 184 11.45 0.41 -10.35
N PHE A 185 12.11 -0.18 -11.35
CA PHE A 185 11.53 -1.27 -12.15
C PHE A 185 11.42 -2.56 -11.34
N PHE A 186 12.37 -2.83 -10.45
CA PHE A 186 12.30 -3.95 -9.51
C PHE A 186 11.20 -3.76 -8.47
N MET A 187 10.84 -2.51 -8.15
CA MET A 187 9.73 -2.19 -7.25
C MET A 187 8.36 -2.31 -7.96
N VAL A 188 8.20 -1.68 -9.13
CA VAL A 188 6.90 -1.57 -9.82
C VAL A 188 6.60 -2.81 -10.67
N GLY A 189 7.59 -3.35 -11.38
CA GLY A 189 7.42 -4.45 -12.33
C GLY A 189 6.81 -5.71 -11.72
N PRO A 190 7.35 -6.26 -10.60
CA PRO A 190 6.78 -7.44 -9.95
C PRO A 190 5.36 -7.25 -9.42
N ALA A 191 5.02 -6.04 -8.95
CA ALA A 191 3.67 -5.73 -8.50
C ALA A 191 2.67 -5.74 -9.66
N LEU A 192 3.02 -5.14 -10.81
CA LEU A 192 2.22 -5.18 -12.02
C LEU A 192 2.08 -6.60 -12.57
N LEU A 193 3.18 -7.37 -12.59
CA LEU A 193 3.16 -8.76 -13.01
C LEU A 193 2.27 -9.61 -12.09
N THR A 194 2.35 -9.40 -10.78
CA THR A 194 1.47 -10.06 -9.80
C THR A 194 -0.01 -9.75 -10.06
N ALA A 195 -0.33 -8.49 -10.34
CA ALA A 195 -1.71 -8.09 -10.68
C ALA A 195 -2.19 -8.77 -11.97
N ALA A 196 -1.38 -8.77 -13.03
CA ALA A 196 -1.72 -9.42 -14.30
C ALA A 196 -1.86 -10.95 -14.13
N CYS A 197 -0.91 -11.60 -13.46
CA CYS A 197 -0.94 -13.03 -13.21
C CYS A 197 -2.17 -13.46 -12.41
N THR A 198 -2.50 -12.74 -11.33
CA THR A 198 -3.66 -13.08 -10.50
C THR A 198 -4.99 -12.81 -11.23
N PHE A 199 -5.06 -11.77 -12.05
CA PHE A 199 -6.22 -11.52 -12.90
C PHE A 199 -6.44 -12.68 -13.89
N ILE A 200 -5.42 -13.02 -14.68
CA ILE A 200 -5.48 -14.12 -15.66
C ILE A 200 -5.79 -15.45 -14.97
N TYR A 201 -5.09 -15.74 -13.87
CA TYR A 201 -5.29 -16.98 -13.12
C TYR A 201 -6.73 -17.12 -12.61
N SER A 202 -7.32 -16.04 -12.11
CA SER A 202 -8.70 -16.08 -11.63
C SER A 202 -9.71 -16.41 -12.73
N TYR A 203 -9.49 -15.95 -13.97
CA TYR A 203 -10.30 -16.35 -15.12
C TYR A 203 -10.13 -17.84 -15.46
N LEU A 204 -8.87 -18.31 -15.50
CA LEU A 204 -8.56 -19.69 -15.84
C LEU A 204 -9.18 -20.67 -14.84
N GLU A 205 -9.11 -20.37 -13.53
CA GLU A 205 -9.75 -21.22 -12.51
C GLU A 205 -11.28 -21.18 -12.62
N TYR A 206 -11.87 -20.03 -12.91
CA TYR A 206 -13.33 -19.94 -13.13
C TYR A 206 -13.80 -20.75 -14.34
N LYS A 207 -13.03 -20.75 -15.45
CA LYS A 207 -13.33 -21.57 -16.63
C LYS A 207 -13.26 -23.07 -16.32
N LYS A 208 -12.39 -23.50 -15.41
CA LYS A 208 -12.32 -24.91 -14.98
C LYS A 208 -13.54 -25.33 -14.16
N GLU A 209 -14.11 -24.43 -13.37
CA GLU A 209 -15.31 -24.71 -12.57
C GLU A 209 -16.59 -24.77 -13.40
N LYS A 210 -16.67 -23.97 -14.48
CA LYS A 210 -17.79 -24.00 -15.43
C LYS A 210 -17.29 -24.51 -16.78
N PRO A 211 -17.20 -25.84 -16.98
CA PRO A 211 -16.93 -26.36 -18.31
C PRO A 211 -17.99 -25.78 -19.26
N THR A 212 -17.52 -25.12 -20.32
CA THR A 212 -18.37 -24.68 -21.44
C THR A 212 -19.20 -25.87 -21.89
N VAL A 213 -20.52 -25.77 -21.74
CA VAL A 213 -21.49 -26.67 -22.35
C VAL A 213 -21.41 -26.52 -23.86
#